data_AF-A0A2N5P7Y8-F1
#
_entry.id   AF-A0A2N5P7Y8-F1
#
_cell.length_a   1.000
_cell.length_b   1.000
_cell.length_c   1.000
_cell.angle_alpha   90.00
_cell.angle_beta   90.00
_cell.angle_gamma   90.00
#
_symmetry.space_group_name_H-M   'P 1'
#
loop_
_entity.id
_entity.type
_entity.pdbx_description
1 polymer ?
#
loop_
_entity_poly.entity_id
_entity_poly.type
_entity_poly.pdbx_seq_one_letter_code
_entity_poly.pdbx_strand_id
1 'polypeptide(L)'
;MKKISKITLENFRVFSGKREISFNNSNNQPADFICIYGKNGFGKTSLFDGFEWFFTGEIHLLQKDLKNNITRYEGNVLKNRYASENEGASISVEFSDGKCGRRTVVKRYDSINDYNKGKPSGECKELINKKQILPHSKIDSFIYASKPESMYNEWGNFWDPNNKQRNLFQSIYNVYKEIDKEKQDCNEQLYLLSVQLSDINIEEKVVEYNKTVSEYNRLFIPKIGKLESLQYRKNEKVNIDSILSGEKFLHSLNSYISEQRYLSEQCLYLEKHFNEYVEFQKYEQELYSRKKRWSEIIRKCYEKKELIEKKQNLLKKIDRITQNKNDIEILLDRQWFIQYEKYIETKATYTKINEDLQNNDLHKQKICSQLDICKESQKSYIAKLKNLSDNYIQWISKIQELEVQEKSILNKNQQNILIEKIKENQETIEQYEKERQYLLKASGEDYDKFVLSLEKDEILLYNWIMQFYERIKKIKDTINDYTEKEKKSKYVYQKMKDDIDNLDELLTLAKKEIQKENMNICPVCKSTFTNTQELLKKIDLSAQQEMLSLKKEEWDSNRKVLKEVQENYKNENQNISEDLENMLYKNQQLIIDFQNKIAAYKKQIKDNELYCQHIEAQKEIIKSIICNSIE
;
A
#
# COMPACT_ATOMS: atom_id res chain seq x y z
N MET A 1 14.61 -29.76 13.60
CA MET A 1 14.81 -29.35 12.20
C MET A 1 14.71 -30.56 11.30
N LYS A 2 14.07 -30.42 10.14
CA LYS A 2 13.94 -31.52 9.17
C LYS A 2 15.21 -31.61 8.32
N LYS A 3 15.82 -32.79 8.26
CA LYS A 3 17.06 -33.03 7.50
C LYS A 3 16.79 -33.94 6.31
N ILE A 4 17.62 -33.81 5.27
CA ILE A 4 17.62 -34.72 4.13
C ILE A 4 18.38 -35.99 4.54
N SER A 5 17.72 -37.14 4.47
CA SER A 5 18.34 -38.43 4.81
C SER A 5 18.86 -39.16 3.57
N LYS A 6 18.14 -39.07 2.45
CA LYS A 6 18.50 -39.77 1.21
C LYS A 6 17.97 -39.04 -0.01
N ILE A 7 18.72 -39.10 -1.11
CA ILE A 7 18.24 -38.73 -2.45
C ILE A 7 18.33 -39.93 -3.39
N THR A 8 17.33 -40.06 -4.24
CA THR A 8 17.27 -41.04 -5.33
C THR A 8 17.15 -40.29 -6.64
N LEU A 9 18.12 -40.51 -7.53
CA LEU A 9 18.17 -39.96 -8.87
C LEU A 9 17.88 -41.09 -9.86
N GLU A 10 16.83 -40.95 -10.64
CA GLU A 10 16.41 -41.94 -11.63
C GLU A 10 16.52 -41.30 -13.02
N ASN A 11 17.46 -41.80 -13.83
CA ASN A 11 17.69 -41.32 -15.20
C ASN A 11 17.78 -39.78 -15.31
N PHE A 12 18.39 -39.13 -14.31
CA PHE A 12 18.48 -37.67 -14.22
C PHE A 12 19.89 -37.17 -14.54
N ARG A 13 20.00 -36.29 -15.54
CA ARG A 13 21.24 -35.74 -16.11
C ARG A 13 22.29 -36.83 -16.33
N VAL A 14 23.42 -36.81 -15.63
CA VAL A 14 24.50 -37.80 -15.78
C VAL A 14 24.19 -39.15 -15.14
N PHE A 15 23.21 -39.22 -14.23
CA PHE A 15 22.85 -40.45 -13.53
C PHE A 15 21.94 -41.30 -14.41
N SER A 16 22.46 -42.44 -14.86
CA SER A 16 21.70 -43.48 -15.56
C SER A 16 21.23 -44.55 -14.57
N GLY A 17 20.01 -45.05 -14.82
CA GLY A 17 19.29 -45.95 -13.93
C GLY A 17 18.87 -45.28 -12.63
N LYS A 18 18.54 -46.10 -11.63
CA LYS A 18 18.20 -45.64 -10.28
C LYS A 18 19.46 -45.61 -9.41
N ARG A 19 19.84 -44.43 -8.94
CA ARG A 19 21.00 -44.21 -8.06
C ARG A 19 20.53 -43.61 -6.74
N GLU A 20 20.91 -44.25 -5.64
CA GLU A 20 20.56 -43.81 -4.30
C GLU A 20 21.81 -43.33 -3.57
N ILE A 21 21.70 -42.18 -2.92
CA ILE A 21 22.78 -41.57 -2.14
C ILE A 21 22.23 -41.29 -0.74
N SER A 22 22.80 -41.96 0.25
CA SER A 22 22.48 -41.73 1.66
C SER A 22 23.33 -40.58 2.22
N PHE A 23 22.71 -39.80 3.08
CA PHE A 23 23.28 -38.65 3.79
C PHE A 23 23.33 -38.88 5.29
N ASN A 24 23.23 -40.15 5.70
CA ASN A 24 23.30 -40.53 7.10
C ASN A 24 24.77 -40.71 7.54
N ASN A 25 25.03 -40.43 8.81
CA ASN A 25 26.30 -40.70 9.46
C ASN A 25 26.45 -42.20 9.79
N SER A 26 27.58 -42.57 10.42
CA SER A 26 27.85 -43.95 10.87
C SER A 26 26.79 -44.52 11.81
N ASN A 27 26.00 -43.67 12.47
CA ASN A 27 24.93 -44.06 13.39
C ASN A 27 23.56 -44.15 12.68
N ASN A 28 23.53 -44.16 11.34
CA ASN A 28 22.31 -44.17 10.53
C ASN A 28 21.38 -42.96 10.76
N GLN A 29 21.91 -41.85 11.27
CA GLN A 29 21.17 -40.60 11.48
C GLN A 29 21.55 -39.55 10.42
N PRO A 30 20.63 -38.71 9.94
CA PRO A 30 20.94 -37.66 8.96
C PRO A 30 22.04 -36.71 9.45
N ALA A 31 23.13 -36.64 8.69
CA ALA A 31 24.32 -35.85 9.05
C ALA A 31 24.04 -34.34 9.02
N ASP A 32 24.70 -33.60 9.90
CA ASP A 32 24.63 -32.12 9.95
C ASP A 32 25.48 -31.45 8.87
N PHE A 33 26.58 -32.09 8.48
CA PHE A 33 27.52 -31.58 7.49
C PHE A 33 27.93 -32.69 6.52
N ILE A 34 27.90 -32.38 5.22
CA ILE A 34 28.16 -33.34 4.15
C ILE A 34 29.05 -32.68 3.12
N CYS A 35 30.19 -33.32 2.84
CA CYS A 35 31.11 -32.89 1.79
C CYS A 35 31.05 -33.88 0.63
N ILE A 36 30.69 -33.39 -0.57
CA ILE A 36 30.66 -34.18 -1.80
C ILE A 36 31.92 -33.86 -2.61
N TYR A 37 32.78 -34.85 -2.78
CA TYR A 37 34.03 -34.73 -3.56
C TYR A 37 34.10 -35.77 -4.68
N GLY A 38 34.94 -35.51 -5.67
CA GLY A 38 35.11 -36.35 -6.86
C GLY A 38 35.82 -35.60 -7.97
N LYS A 39 36.33 -36.31 -8.98
CA LYS A 39 37.01 -35.67 -10.13
C LYS A 39 36.03 -34.82 -10.95
N ASN A 40 36.55 -33.92 -11.79
CA ASN A 40 35.71 -33.14 -12.70
C ASN A 40 34.98 -34.09 -13.67
N GLY A 41 33.72 -33.78 -13.99
CA GLY A 41 32.87 -34.62 -14.84
C GLY A 41 32.15 -35.79 -14.14
N PHE A 42 32.42 -36.08 -12.86
CA PHE A 42 31.78 -37.19 -12.13
C PHE A 42 30.31 -36.94 -11.69
N GLY A 43 29.73 -35.80 -12.07
CA GLY A 43 28.32 -35.52 -11.77
C GLY A 43 28.03 -34.76 -10.48
N LYS A 44 29.06 -34.19 -9.82
CA LYS A 44 28.87 -33.33 -8.63
C LYS A 44 27.85 -32.22 -8.89
N THR A 45 28.04 -31.46 -9.97
CA THR A 45 27.10 -30.39 -10.36
C THR A 45 25.72 -30.95 -10.67
N SER A 46 25.62 -32.08 -11.38
CA SER A 46 24.34 -32.73 -11.69
C SER A 46 23.57 -33.17 -10.46
N LEU A 47 24.26 -33.56 -9.38
CA LEU A 47 23.63 -33.86 -8.09
C LEU A 47 23.05 -32.58 -7.45
N PHE A 48 23.81 -31.48 -7.47
CA PHE A 48 23.34 -30.17 -6.99
C PHE A 48 22.18 -29.63 -7.83
N ASP A 49 22.24 -29.75 -9.16
CA ASP A 49 21.14 -29.40 -10.06
C ASP A 49 19.89 -30.23 -9.74
N GLY A 50 20.08 -31.48 -9.31
CA GLY A 50 19.01 -32.35 -8.87
C GLY A 50 18.29 -31.81 -7.63
N PHE A 51 19.04 -31.36 -6.62
CA PHE A 51 18.45 -30.67 -5.47
C PHE A 51 17.76 -29.37 -5.84
N GLU A 52 18.42 -28.52 -6.64
CA GLU A 52 17.86 -27.23 -7.06
C GLU A 52 16.54 -27.41 -7.82
N TRP A 53 16.52 -28.35 -8.78
CA TRP A 53 15.33 -28.67 -9.56
C TRP A 53 14.24 -29.35 -8.72
N PHE A 54 14.61 -30.25 -7.80
CA PHE A 54 13.65 -30.91 -6.91
C PHE A 54 12.85 -29.91 -6.07
N PHE A 55 13.53 -28.95 -5.42
CA PHE A 55 12.86 -27.97 -4.56
C PHE A 55 12.17 -26.85 -5.35
N THR A 56 12.80 -26.38 -6.43
CA THR A 56 12.37 -25.12 -7.07
C THR A 56 11.68 -25.34 -8.42
N GLY A 57 11.93 -26.46 -9.08
CA GLY A 57 11.51 -26.75 -10.45
C GLY A 57 12.34 -26.06 -11.53
N GLU A 58 13.41 -25.38 -11.15
CA GLU A 58 14.23 -24.58 -12.04
C GLU A 58 15.69 -24.82 -11.67
N ILE A 59 16.59 -24.77 -12.66
CA ILE A 59 18.05 -24.83 -12.42
C ILE A 59 18.61 -23.47 -12.83
N HIS A 60 19.33 -22.80 -11.94
CA HIS A 60 19.75 -21.41 -12.14
C HIS A 60 20.66 -21.25 -13.36
N LEU A 61 21.65 -22.14 -13.48
CA LEU A 61 22.58 -22.20 -14.62
C LEU A 61 21.83 -22.34 -15.95
N LEU A 62 20.74 -23.12 -15.96
CA LEU A 62 19.94 -23.34 -17.16
C LEU A 62 19.03 -22.15 -17.49
N GLN A 63 18.46 -21.48 -16.48
CA GLN A 63 17.57 -20.34 -16.70
C GLN A 63 18.27 -19.03 -17.05
N LYS A 64 19.47 -18.78 -16.51
CA LYS A 64 20.19 -17.50 -16.67
C LYS A 64 21.30 -17.66 -17.70
N ASP A 65 22.28 -18.50 -17.40
CA ASP A 65 23.56 -18.54 -18.14
C ASP A 65 23.44 -19.30 -19.47
N LEU A 66 22.63 -20.36 -19.51
CA LEU A 66 22.47 -21.23 -20.68
C LEU A 66 21.09 -21.11 -21.35
N LYS A 67 20.31 -20.07 -21.02
CA LYS A 67 18.93 -19.89 -21.51
C LYS A 67 18.81 -20.01 -23.03
N ASN A 68 19.67 -19.30 -23.76
CA ASN A 68 19.66 -19.27 -25.22
C ASN A 68 20.07 -20.61 -25.85
N ASN A 69 20.92 -21.38 -25.17
CA ASN A 69 21.36 -22.69 -25.64
C ASN A 69 20.26 -23.72 -25.44
N ILE A 70 19.55 -23.66 -24.30
CA ILE A 70 18.48 -24.60 -23.98
C ILE A 70 17.26 -24.36 -24.85
N THR A 71 16.85 -23.11 -25.09
CA THR A 71 15.69 -22.83 -25.95
C THR A 71 15.88 -23.33 -27.38
N ARG A 72 17.13 -23.47 -27.84
CA ARG A 72 17.48 -23.97 -29.19
C ARG A 72 17.82 -25.46 -29.22
N TYR A 73 18.05 -26.08 -28.07
CA TYR A 73 18.48 -27.48 -28.00
C TYR A 73 17.27 -28.41 -28.04
N GLU A 74 17.29 -29.35 -28.98
CA GLU A 74 16.29 -30.40 -29.16
C GLU A 74 16.78 -31.71 -28.53
N GLY A 75 15.96 -32.27 -27.63
CA GLY A 75 16.25 -33.54 -26.97
C GLY A 75 16.26 -33.47 -25.43
N ASN A 76 17.03 -34.37 -24.82
CA ASN A 76 17.04 -34.57 -23.35
C ASN A 76 18.05 -33.63 -22.66
N VAL A 77 17.54 -32.71 -21.85
CA VAL A 77 18.26 -31.77 -20.99
C VAL A 77 18.25 -32.24 -19.53
N LEU A 78 17.10 -32.73 -19.05
CA LEU A 78 16.94 -33.24 -17.67
C LEU A 78 17.06 -34.77 -17.61
N LYS A 79 16.45 -35.49 -18.57
CA LYS A 79 16.58 -36.93 -18.68
C LYS A 79 17.99 -37.30 -19.16
N ASN A 80 18.51 -38.42 -18.65
CA ASN A 80 19.80 -38.95 -19.08
C ASN A 80 19.76 -39.30 -20.57
N ARG A 81 20.79 -38.88 -21.32
CA ARG A 81 20.89 -39.09 -22.77
C ARG A 81 20.93 -40.56 -23.21
N TYR A 82 21.28 -41.47 -22.30
CA TYR A 82 21.35 -42.91 -22.53
C TYR A 82 20.13 -43.67 -22.01
N ALA A 83 19.15 -42.99 -21.39
CA ALA A 83 17.92 -43.62 -20.96
C ALA A 83 17.00 -43.87 -22.17
N SER A 84 16.38 -45.06 -22.20
CA SER A 84 15.44 -45.43 -23.28
C SER A 84 14.23 -44.49 -23.31
N GLU A 85 13.56 -44.33 -24.45
CA GLU A 85 12.41 -43.42 -24.58
C GLU A 85 11.28 -43.75 -23.58
N ASN A 86 11.08 -45.03 -23.30
CA ASN A 86 10.04 -45.54 -22.40
C ASN A 86 10.36 -45.37 -20.90
N GLU A 87 11.61 -45.07 -20.55
CA GLU A 87 12.02 -44.85 -19.17
C GLU A 87 11.72 -43.42 -18.71
N GLY A 88 11.11 -43.27 -17.53
CA GLY A 88 10.95 -41.96 -16.88
C GLY A 88 12.26 -41.42 -16.31
N ALA A 89 12.29 -40.12 -16.04
CA ALA A 89 13.33 -39.49 -15.23
C ALA A 89 12.70 -38.82 -14.01
N SER A 90 13.26 -39.03 -12.82
CA SER A 90 12.72 -38.48 -11.59
C SER A 90 13.77 -38.27 -10.50
N ILE A 91 13.43 -37.42 -9.54
CA ILE A 91 14.21 -37.23 -8.32
C ILE A 91 13.29 -37.45 -7.14
N SER A 92 13.72 -38.26 -6.18
CA SER A 92 13.04 -38.46 -4.91
C SER A 92 13.95 -38.10 -3.75
N VAL A 93 13.40 -37.45 -2.73
CA VAL A 93 14.11 -37.09 -1.50
C VAL A 93 13.34 -37.64 -0.31
N GLU A 94 14.05 -38.31 0.60
CA GLU A 94 13.54 -38.81 1.87
C GLU A 94 14.12 -37.96 3.01
N PHE A 95 13.24 -37.58 3.93
CA PHE A 95 13.58 -36.72 5.05
C PHE A 95 13.66 -37.48 6.37
N SER A 96 14.26 -36.85 7.39
CA SER A 96 14.46 -37.43 8.73
C SER A 96 13.19 -37.86 9.46
N ASP A 97 12.02 -37.33 9.07
CA ASP A 97 10.70 -37.69 9.63
C ASP A 97 10.01 -38.83 8.86
N GLY A 98 10.71 -39.49 7.93
CA GLY A 98 10.20 -40.56 7.08
C GLY A 98 9.32 -40.09 5.93
N LYS A 99 9.04 -38.78 5.82
CA LYS A 99 8.30 -38.24 4.69
C LYS A 99 9.17 -38.21 3.44
N CYS A 100 8.52 -38.33 2.29
CA CYS A 100 9.18 -38.34 0.99
C CYS A 100 8.54 -37.32 0.04
N GLY A 101 9.36 -36.74 -0.83
CA GLY A 101 8.90 -36.01 -2.01
C GLY A 101 9.51 -36.61 -3.27
N ARG A 102 8.79 -36.52 -4.39
CA ARG A 102 9.27 -36.93 -5.71
C ARG A 102 8.86 -35.93 -6.78
N ARG A 103 9.80 -35.56 -7.66
CA ARG A 103 9.55 -34.73 -8.84
C ARG A 103 9.93 -35.50 -10.11
N THR A 104 8.98 -35.63 -11.02
CA THR A 104 9.14 -36.37 -12.28
C THR A 104 9.28 -35.43 -13.46
N VAL A 105 10.21 -35.71 -14.36
CA VAL A 105 10.40 -34.99 -15.62
C VAL A 105 9.22 -35.31 -16.54
N VAL A 106 8.62 -34.28 -17.12
CA VAL A 106 7.51 -34.42 -18.07
C VAL A 106 7.89 -33.63 -19.30
N LYS A 107 7.91 -34.22 -20.50
CA LYS A 107 8.07 -33.42 -21.73
C LYS A 107 6.69 -32.94 -22.17
N ARG A 108 6.52 -31.64 -22.45
CA ARG A 108 5.27 -31.15 -23.07
C ARG A 108 5.28 -31.49 -24.56
N TYR A 109 4.09 -31.71 -25.12
CA TYR A 109 3.93 -32.05 -26.54
C TYR A 109 4.48 -30.96 -27.48
N ASP A 110 4.37 -29.69 -27.08
CA ASP A 110 4.81 -28.50 -27.82
C ASP A 110 6.28 -28.09 -27.53
N SER A 111 7.00 -28.84 -26.70
CA SER A 111 8.33 -28.46 -26.23
C SER A 111 9.45 -29.21 -26.98
N ILE A 112 10.42 -28.43 -27.46
CA ILE A 112 11.60 -28.91 -28.21
C ILE A 112 12.53 -29.77 -27.31
N ASN A 113 12.50 -29.56 -25.99
CA ASN A 113 13.22 -30.37 -25.01
C ASN A 113 12.37 -30.70 -23.77
N ASP A 114 12.94 -31.51 -22.88
CA ASP A 114 12.31 -31.97 -21.63
C ASP A 114 12.55 -31.03 -20.42
N TYR A 115 13.17 -29.87 -20.59
CA TYR A 115 13.41 -28.94 -19.50
C TYR A 115 12.15 -28.16 -19.14
N ASN A 116 11.54 -28.50 -18.01
CA ASN A 116 10.46 -27.74 -17.41
C ASN A 116 10.38 -27.94 -15.89
N LYS A 117 9.31 -27.43 -15.26
CA LYS A 117 9.10 -27.52 -13.81
C LYS A 117 8.86 -28.95 -13.30
N GLY A 118 8.58 -29.91 -14.18
CA GLY A 118 8.22 -31.28 -13.82
C GLY A 118 6.88 -31.38 -13.08
N LYS A 119 6.51 -32.62 -12.73
CA LYS A 119 5.34 -32.92 -11.89
C LYS A 119 5.80 -33.26 -10.47
N PRO A 120 5.59 -32.38 -9.48
CA PRO A 120 5.90 -32.67 -8.08
C PRO A 120 4.83 -33.56 -7.44
N SER A 121 5.24 -34.37 -6.46
CA SER A 121 4.40 -35.23 -5.64
C SER A 121 5.00 -35.37 -4.24
N GLY A 122 4.18 -35.42 -3.19
CA GLY A 122 4.67 -35.35 -1.81
C GLY A 122 5.31 -33.99 -1.47
N GLU A 123 6.21 -33.96 -0.47
CA GLU A 123 6.81 -32.73 0.04
C GLU A 123 7.97 -32.23 -0.83
N CYS A 124 7.64 -31.63 -1.98
CA CYS A 124 8.61 -31.03 -2.90
C CYS A 124 8.70 -29.51 -2.81
N LYS A 125 7.61 -28.84 -2.41
CA LYS A 125 7.53 -27.39 -2.25
C LYS A 125 7.43 -27.05 -0.76
N GLU A 126 7.92 -25.87 -0.37
CA GLU A 126 7.83 -25.25 0.96
C GLU A 126 8.95 -25.54 1.97
N LEU A 127 9.88 -26.47 1.70
CA LEU A 127 10.93 -26.81 2.68
C LEU A 127 12.23 -26.00 2.55
N ILE A 128 12.66 -25.66 1.33
CA ILE A 128 13.91 -24.94 1.08
C ILE A 128 13.64 -23.76 0.14
N ASN A 129 14.04 -22.56 0.55
CA ASN A 129 13.95 -21.37 -0.29
C ASN A 129 15.09 -21.40 -1.33
N LYS A 130 14.86 -20.92 -2.56
CA LYS A 130 15.90 -20.69 -3.59
C LYS A 130 17.16 -19.99 -3.06
N LYS A 131 17.02 -19.21 -1.98
CA LYS A 131 18.08 -18.48 -1.28
C LYS A 131 19.06 -19.37 -0.48
N GLN A 132 18.66 -20.57 -0.07
CA GLN A 132 19.49 -21.52 0.68
C GLN A 132 20.34 -22.43 -0.23
N ILE A 133 20.14 -22.35 -1.55
CA ILE A 133 20.88 -23.11 -2.55
C ILE A 133 21.80 -22.14 -3.31
N LEU A 134 23.11 -22.29 -3.08
CA LEU A 134 24.17 -21.49 -3.69
C LEU A 134 24.93 -22.35 -4.72
N PRO A 135 24.46 -22.44 -5.98
CA PRO A 135 25.22 -23.06 -7.04
C PRO A 135 26.46 -22.22 -7.38
N HIS A 136 27.47 -22.87 -7.96
CA HIS A 136 28.75 -22.25 -8.29
C HIS A 136 28.60 -20.95 -9.11
N SER A 137 27.71 -20.93 -10.12
CA SER A 137 27.50 -19.73 -10.94
C SER A 137 26.85 -18.55 -10.21
N LYS A 138 26.09 -18.79 -9.12
CA LYS A 138 25.57 -17.70 -8.27
C LYS A 138 26.65 -17.08 -7.39
N ILE A 139 27.62 -17.86 -6.95
CA ILE A 139 28.72 -17.34 -6.12
C ILE A 139 29.56 -16.38 -6.97
N ASP A 140 29.86 -16.78 -8.20
CA ASP A 140 30.56 -15.90 -9.15
C ASP A 140 29.72 -14.65 -9.44
N SER A 141 28.41 -14.77 -9.68
CA SER A 141 27.58 -13.59 -9.91
C SER A 141 27.51 -12.64 -8.71
N PHE A 142 27.59 -13.16 -7.48
CA PHE A 142 27.59 -12.36 -6.25
C PHE A 142 28.91 -11.61 -6.04
N ILE A 143 30.05 -12.24 -6.35
CA ILE A 143 31.38 -11.63 -6.19
C ILE A 143 31.71 -10.68 -7.35
N TYR A 144 31.30 -11.05 -8.56
CA TYR A 144 31.56 -10.30 -9.80
C TYR A 144 30.37 -9.44 -10.24
N ALA A 145 29.43 -9.11 -9.35
CA ALA A 145 28.32 -8.21 -9.67
C ALA A 145 28.87 -6.86 -10.14
N SER A 146 29.04 -6.72 -11.46
CA SER A 146 29.92 -5.74 -12.07
C SER A 146 29.37 -4.33 -12.09
N LYS A 147 28.10 -4.14 -11.69
CA LYS A 147 27.42 -2.84 -11.67
C LYS A 147 26.64 -2.65 -10.37
N PRO A 148 26.70 -1.45 -9.76
CA PRO A 148 25.92 -1.09 -8.57
C PRO A 148 24.41 -1.35 -8.72
N GLU A 149 23.86 -1.22 -9.94
CA GLU A 149 22.45 -1.52 -10.22
C GLU A 149 22.11 -3.01 -10.09
N SER A 150 22.99 -3.89 -10.55
CA SER A 150 22.81 -5.34 -10.40
C SER A 150 22.95 -5.74 -8.93
N MET A 151 23.91 -5.14 -8.20
CA MET A 151 24.04 -5.28 -6.75
C MET A 151 22.76 -4.82 -6.03
N TYR A 152 22.25 -3.64 -6.35
CA TYR A 152 21.02 -3.11 -5.74
C TYR A 152 19.82 -4.03 -5.98
N ASN A 153 19.69 -4.61 -7.17
CA ASN A 153 18.60 -5.51 -7.47
C ASN A 153 18.74 -6.88 -6.78
N GLU A 154 19.94 -7.46 -6.78
CA GLU A 154 20.19 -8.76 -6.14
C GLU A 154 20.16 -8.65 -4.61
N TRP A 155 20.77 -7.62 -4.03
CA TRP A 155 20.77 -7.34 -2.60
C TRP A 155 19.41 -6.84 -2.12
N GLY A 156 18.71 -6.08 -2.96
CA GLY A 156 17.33 -5.66 -2.75
C GLY A 156 16.38 -6.83 -2.50
N ASN A 157 16.62 -7.98 -3.12
CA ASN A 157 15.83 -9.19 -2.88
C ASN A 157 16.06 -9.82 -1.48
N PHE A 158 17.12 -9.44 -0.76
CA PHE A 158 17.36 -9.91 0.61
C PHE A 158 16.45 -9.19 1.62
N TRP A 159 16.36 -7.86 1.54
CA TRP A 159 15.59 -7.04 2.48
C TRP A 159 14.17 -6.66 1.99
N ASP A 160 13.92 -6.66 0.67
CA ASP A 160 12.58 -6.52 0.06
C ASP A 160 12.31 -7.65 -0.96
N PRO A 161 12.02 -8.88 -0.48
CA PRO A 161 11.87 -10.06 -1.32
C PRO A 161 10.70 -9.99 -2.29
N ASN A 162 9.67 -9.24 -1.92
CA ASN A 162 8.43 -9.08 -2.70
C ASN A 162 8.47 -7.85 -3.61
N ASN A 163 9.60 -7.13 -3.62
CA ASN A 163 9.81 -5.90 -4.40
C ASN A 163 8.77 -4.79 -4.10
N LYS A 164 8.09 -4.85 -2.94
CA LYS A 164 7.00 -3.93 -2.61
C LYS A 164 7.54 -2.55 -2.23
N GLN A 165 8.56 -2.50 -1.39
CA GLN A 165 9.14 -1.26 -0.90
C GLN A 165 9.92 -0.54 -2.00
N ARG A 166 10.65 -1.29 -2.82
CA ARG A 166 11.37 -0.74 -3.98
C ARG A 166 10.42 -0.20 -5.05
N ASN A 167 9.34 -0.91 -5.36
CA ASN A 167 8.32 -0.40 -6.29
C ASN A 167 7.63 0.87 -5.77
N LEU A 168 7.32 0.90 -4.46
CA LEU A 168 6.73 2.09 -3.82
C LEU A 168 7.69 3.28 -3.92
N PHE A 169 8.96 3.09 -3.57
CA PHE A 169 9.99 4.13 -3.67
C PHE A 169 10.14 4.64 -5.10
N GLN A 170 10.22 3.75 -6.08
CA GLN A 170 10.37 4.13 -7.48
C GLN A 170 9.15 4.90 -8.01
N SER A 171 7.94 4.52 -7.56
CA SER A 171 6.71 5.24 -7.90
C SER A 171 6.70 6.65 -7.31
N ILE A 172 7.05 6.78 -6.02
CA ILE A 172 7.15 8.09 -5.35
C ILE A 172 8.22 8.97 -6.02
N TYR A 173 9.37 8.39 -6.35
CA TYR A 173 10.46 9.12 -6.98
C TYR A 173 10.09 9.61 -8.39
N ASN A 174 9.36 8.81 -9.16
CA ASN A 174 8.86 9.23 -10.47
C ASN A 174 7.87 10.40 -10.35
N VAL A 175 6.93 10.33 -9.40
CA VAL A 175 6.00 11.43 -9.13
C VAL A 175 6.76 12.71 -8.74
N TYR A 176 7.74 12.60 -7.85
CA TYR A 176 8.60 13.72 -7.46
C TYR A 176 9.32 14.33 -8.67
N LYS A 177 9.86 13.49 -9.56
CA LYS A 177 10.58 13.92 -10.76
C LYS A 177 9.68 14.65 -11.76
N GLU A 178 8.46 14.16 -11.97
CA GLU A 178 7.49 14.84 -12.85
C GLU A 178 7.05 16.19 -12.26
N ILE A 179 6.79 16.25 -10.94
CA ILE A 179 6.46 17.52 -10.26
C ILE A 179 7.62 18.52 -10.38
N ASP A 180 8.86 18.08 -10.21
CA ASP A 180 10.02 18.96 -10.31
C ASP A 180 10.21 19.49 -11.74
N LYS A 181 9.93 18.65 -12.75
CA LYS A 181 9.94 19.04 -14.16
C LYS A 181 8.83 20.06 -14.48
N GLU A 182 7.60 19.82 -14.06
CA GLU A 182 6.49 20.77 -14.25
C GLU A 182 6.77 22.11 -13.55
N LYS A 183 7.39 22.06 -12.37
CA LYS A 183 7.80 23.26 -11.65
C LYS A 183 8.86 24.06 -12.41
N GLN A 184 9.85 23.40 -13.01
CA GLN A 184 10.83 24.06 -13.87
C GLN A 184 10.17 24.70 -15.09
N ASP A 185 9.28 23.98 -15.78
CA ASP A 185 8.57 24.49 -16.96
C ASP A 185 7.70 25.72 -16.61
N CYS A 186 6.93 25.65 -15.51
CA CYS A 186 6.16 26.79 -15.02
C CYS A 186 7.04 28.01 -14.69
N ASN A 187 8.22 27.80 -14.10
CA ASN A 187 9.15 28.89 -13.80
C ASN A 187 9.73 29.53 -15.06
N GLU A 188 10.06 28.73 -16.08
CA GLU A 188 10.50 29.24 -17.38
C GLU A 188 9.39 30.05 -18.08
N GLN A 189 8.15 29.56 -18.07
CA GLN A 189 7.01 30.29 -18.63
C GLN A 189 6.74 31.61 -17.90
N LEU A 190 6.82 31.62 -16.56
CA LEU A 190 6.69 32.84 -15.76
C LEU A 190 7.81 33.85 -16.08
N TYR A 191 9.03 33.38 -16.27
CA TYR A 191 10.14 34.23 -16.69
C TYR A 191 9.87 34.85 -18.07
N LEU A 192 9.46 34.06 -19.06
CA LEU A 192 9.15 34.56 -20.41
C LEU A 192 8.00 35.58 -20.40
N LEU A 193 6.93 35.33 -19.63
CA LEU A 193 5.84 36.28 -19.43
C LEU A 193 6.30 37.58 -18.78
N SER A 194 7.23 37.50 -17.80
CA SER A 194 7.78 38.69 -17.16
C SER A 194 8.58 39.57 -18.13
N VAL A 195 9.34 38.94 -19.04
CA VAL A 195 10.10 39.63 -20.10
C VAL A 195 9.16 40.30 -21.10
N GLN A 196 8.11 39.59 -21.54
CA GLN A 196 7.08 40.16 -22.43
C GLN A 196 6.36 41.36 -21.80
N LEU A 197 6.06 41.30 -20.49
CA LEU A 197 5.46 42.43 -19.77
C LEU A 197 6.39 43.65 -19.70
N SER A 198 7.70 43.45 -19.56
CA SER A 198 8.67 44.55 -19.62
C SER A 198 8.78 45.18 -21.01
N ASP A 199 8.70 44.39 -22.08
CA ASP A 199 8.78 44.89 -23.47
C ASP A 199 7.57 45.76 -23.87
N ILE A 200 6.38 45.49 -23.31
CA ILE A 200 5.16 46.26 -23.64
C ILE A 200 5.23 47.69 -23.08
N ASN A 201 6.04 47.94 -22.05
CA ASN A 201 6.28 49.22 -21.38
C ASN A 201 5.03 50.11 -21.28
N ILE A 202 4.01 49.61 -20.58
CA ILE A 202 2.66 50.23 -20.49
C ILE A 202 2.74 51.69 -20.00
N GLU A 203 3.68 52.00 -19.11
CA GLU A 203 3.88 53.34 -18.58
C GLU A 203 4.24 54.34 -19.69
N GLU A 204 5.20 53.99 -20.55
CA GLU A 204 5.63 54.84 -21.67
C GLU A 204 4.51 55.06 -22.69
N LYS A 205 3.74 54.02 -23.02
CA LYS A 205 2.59 54.11 -23.94
C LYS A 205 1.46 54.99 -23.41
N VAL A 206 1.18 54.93 -22.10
CA VAL A 206 0.17 55.80 -21.48
C VAL A 206 0.62 57.27 -21.49
N VAL A 207 1.91 57.53 -21.26
CA VAL A 207 2.49 58.87 -21.35
C VAL A 207 2.38 59.42 -22.78
N GLU A 208 2.72 58.62 -23.79
CA GLU A 208 2.63 59.02 -25.21
C GLU A 208 1.18 59.33 -25.64
N TYR A 209 0.22 58.49 -25.23
CA TYR A 209 -1.21 58.74 -25.47
C TYR A 209 -1.67 60.04 -24.83
N ASN A 210 -1.34 60.28 -23.56
CA ASN A 210 -1.74 61.49 -22.84
C ASN A 210 -1.11 62.76 -23.42
N LYS A 211 0.09 62.67 -23.98
CA LYS A 211 0.73 63.77 -24.71
C LYS A 211 -0.08 64.12 -25.97
N THR A 212 -0.47 63.11 -26.75
CA THR A 212 -1.30 63.29 -27.95
C THR A 212 -2.68 63.88 -27.62
N VAL A 213 -3.31 63.41 -26.54
CA VAL A 213 -4.58 63.97 -26.02
C VAL A 213 -4.42 65.44 -25.65
N SER A 214 -3.29 65.81 -25.03
CA SER A 214 -3.01 67.20 -24.64
C SER A 214 -2.83 68.10 -25.86
N GLU A 215 -2.14 67.63 -26.91
CA GLU A 215 -1.97 68.36 -28.16
C GLU A 215 -3.30 68.58 -28.89
N TYR A 216 -4.13 67.55 -29.00
CA TYR A 216 -5.49 67.66 -29.55
C TYR A 216 -6.33 68.68 -28.78
N ASN A 217 -6.35 68.58 -27.44
CA ASN A 217 -7.13 69.48 -26.60
C ASN A 217 -6.70 70.95 -26.72
N ARG A 218 -5.46 71.23 -27.14
CA ARG A 218 -4.96 72.57 -27.42
C ARG A 218 -5.54 73.19 -28.69
N LEU A 219 -5.83 72.36 -29.70
CA LEU A 219 -6.40 72.82 -30.97
C LEU A 219 -7.90 73.11 -30.88
N PHE A 220 -8.56 72.64 -29.81
CA PHE A 220 -9.96 72.85 -29.43
C PHE A 220 -10.94 73.05 -30.60
N ILE A 221 -11.54 71.95 -31.06
CA ILE A 221 -12.60 71.98 -32.09
C ILE A 221 -13.97 72.08 -31.40
N PRO A 222 -14.70 73.21 -31.50
CA PRO A 222 -15.89 73.48 -30.67
C PRO A 222 -17.04 72.50 -30.86
N LYS A 223 -17.17 71.88 -32.04
CA LYS A 223 -18.24 70.92 -32.37
C LYS A 223 -18.02 69.52 -31.78
N ILE A 224 -16.83 69.20 -31.31
CA ILE A 224 -16.43 67.82 -30.96
C ILE A 224 -16.15 67.66 -29.46
N GLY A 225 -15.56 68.67 -28.79
CA GLY A 225 -15.27 68.63 -27.35
C GLY A 225 -13.85 68.15 -27.01
N LYS A 226 -13.51 68.11 -25.71
CA LYS A 226 -12.19 67.73 -25.18
C LYS A 226 -12.10 66.22 -24.87
N LEU A 227 -10.93 65.63 -25.08
CA LEU A 227 -10.60 64.24 -24.75
C LEU A 227 -10.06 64.13 -23.31
N GLU A 228 -10.35 63.03 -22.63
CA GLU A 228 -9.87 62.74 -21.26
C GLU A 228 -8.53 61.97 -21.27
N SER A 229 -7.64 62.31 -20.34
CA SER A 229 -6.36 61.64 -20.13
C SER A 229 -6.50 60.36 -19.31
N LEU A 230 -5.71 59.33 -19.62
CA LEU A 230 -5.66 58.07 -18.87
C LEU A 230 -4.80 58.20 -17.60
N GLN A 231 -5.24 57.57 -16.51
CA GLN A 231 -4.45 57.45 -15.28
C GLN A 231 -3.79 56.07 -15.20
N TYR A 232 -2.47 56.04 -14.99
CA TYR A 232 -1.72 54.81 -14.75
C TYR A 232 -1.35 54.69 -13.27
N ARG A 233 -1.58 53.51 -12.69
CA ARG A 233 -1.10 53.11 -11.37
C ARG A 233 -0.53 51.69 -11.48
N LYS A 234 0.65 51.49 -10.89
CA LYS A 234 1.37 50.22 -10.95
C LYS A 234 0.52 49.10 -10.32
N ASN A 235 0.34 47.99 -11.03
CA ASN A 235 -0.47 46.82 -10.65
C ASN A 235 -1.99 47.03 -10.58
N GLU A 236 -2.51 48.17 -11.05
CA GLU A 236 -3.95 48.38 -11.20
C GLU A 236 -4.37 48.31 -12.67
N LYS A 237 -5.60 47.86 -12.92
CA LYS A 237 -6.14 47.78 -14.27
C LYS A 237 -6.38 49.20 -14.81
N VAL A 238 -5.70 49.55 -15.90
CA VAL A 238 -5.98 50.80 -16.63
C VAL A 238 -7.38 50.70 -17.23
N ASN A 239 -8.24 51.67 -16.91
CA ASN A 239 -9.58 51.74 -17.49
C ASN A 239 -9.50 52.31 -18.91
N ILE A 240 -9.88 51.48 -19.90
CA ILE A 240 -9.75 51.76 -21.33
C ILE A 240 -11.11 52.15 -21.96
N ASP A 241 -12.18 52.23 -21.15
CA ASP A 241 -13.53 52.51 -21.64
C ASP A 241 -13.63 53.91 -22.30
N SER A 242 -12.78 54.84 -21.90
CA SER A 242 -12.65 56.17 -22.52
C SER A 242 -12.09 56.12 -23.95
N ILE A 243 -11.25 55.13 -24.30
CA ILE A 243 -10.73 54.94 -25.66
C ILE A 243 -11.80 54.36 -26.58
N LEU A 244 -12.58 53.39 -26.09
CA LEU A 244 -13.73 52.81 -26.82
C LEU A 244 -14.81 53.87 -27.10
N SER A 245 -14.97 54.82 -26.19
CA SER A 245 -15.82 56.01 -26.38
C SER A 245 -15.28 56.94 -27.49
N GLY A 246 -13.97 56.94 -27.72
CA GLY A 246 -13.24 57.69 -28.74
C GLY A 246 -13.50 57.28 -30.19
N GLU A 247 -13.96 56.05 -30.45
CA GLU A 247 -14.28 55.61 -31.82
C GLU A 247 -15.45 56.40 -32.44
N LYS A 248 -16.38 56.89 -31.61
CA LYS A 248 -17.43 57.83 -32.05
C LYS A 248 -16.86 59.18 -32.47
N PHE A 249 -15.77 59.64 -31.84
CA PHE A 249 -15.10 60.89 -32.17
C PHE A 249 -14.36 60.81 -33.50
N LEU A 250 -13.77 59.66 -33.83
CA LEU A 250 -13.05 59.41 -35.09
C LEU A 250 -13.94 59.62 -36.32
N HIS A 251 -15.19 59.15 -36.28
CA HIS A 251 -16.13 59.37 -37.38
C HIS A 251 -16.51 60.84 -37.54
N SER A 252 -16.78 61.55 -36.43
CA SER A 252 -17.07 62.99 -36.43
C SER A 252 -15.87 63.83 -36.89
N LEU A 253 -14.65 63.46 -36.50
CA LEU A 253 -13.43 64.13 -36.91
C LEU A 253 -13.15 63.94 -38.41
N ASN A 254 -13.30 62.72 -38.92
CA ASN A 254 -13.15 62.42 -40.35
C ASN A 254 -14.21 63.12 -41.19
N SER A 255 -15.45 63.21 -40.70
CA SER A 255 -16.50 64.00 -41.35
C SER A 255 -16.14 65.48 -41.42
N TYR A 256 -15.63 66.05 -40.32
CA TYR A 256 -15.17 67.45 -40.29
C TYR A 256 -13.97 67.71 -41.22
N ILE A 257 -12.98 66.82 -41.25
CA ILE A 257 -11.83 66.92 -42.17
C ILE A 257 -12.28 66.81 -43.63
N SER A 258 -13.27 65.97 -43.92
CA SER A 258 -13.82 65.83 -45.27
C SER A 258 -14.61 67.07 -45.71
N GLU A 259 -15.39 67.68 -44.82
CA GLU A 259 -16.05 68.96 -45.07
C GLU A 259 -15.03 70.09 -45.33
N GLN A 260 -13.93 70.13 -44.58
CA GLN A 260 -12.86 71.11 -44.77
C GLN A 260 -12.06 70.88 -46.07
N ARG A 261 -11.90 69.63 -46.52
CA ARG A 261 -11.31 69.31 -47.83
C ARG A 261 -12.18 69.79 -48.99
N TYR A 262 -13.50 69.61 -48.88
CA TYR A 262 -14.44 70.13 -49.88
C TYR A 262 -14.39 71.66 -49.99
N LEU A 263 -14.31 72.36 -48.84
CA LEU A 263 -14.08 73.81 -48.80
C LEU A 263 -12.72 74.20 -49.41
N SER A 264 -11.66 73.44 -49.15
CA SER A 264 -10.33 73.68 -49.73
C SER A 264 -10.33 73.52 -51.26
N GLU A 265 -11.03 72.52 -51.80
CA GLU A 265 -11.16 72.32 -53.25
C GLU A 265 -12.00 73.42 -53.91
N GLN A 266 -13.06 73.90 -53.24
CA GLN A 266 -13.85 75.03 -53.70
C GLN A 266 -13.03 76.34 -53.71
N CYS A 267 -12.21 76.57 -52.69
CA CYS A 267 -11.31 77.72 -52.64
C CYS A 267 -10.21 77.63 -53.72
N LEU A 268 -9.63 76.45 -53.96
CA LEU A 268 -8.66 76.21 -55.05
C LEU A 268 -9.28 76.41 -56.44
N TYR A 269 -10.54 76.01 -56.63
CA TYR A 269 -11.29 76.27 -57.87
C TYR A 269 -11.53 77.77 -58.08
N LEU A 270 -11.96 78.48 -57.03
CA LEU A 270 -12.17 79.93 -57.07
C LEU A 270 -10.88 80.71 -57.31
N GLU A 271 -9.76 80.29 -56.72
CA GLU A 271 -8.45 80.91 -56.92
C GLU A 271 -7.94 80.71 -58.36
N LYS A 272 -8.21 79.54 -58.95
CA LYS A 272 -7.81 79.20 -60.33
C LYS A 272 -8.65 79.89 -61.41
N HIS A 273 -9.93 80.15 -61.14
CA HIS A 273 -10.87 80.80 -62.07
C HIS A 273 -11.20 82.27 -61.74
N PHE A 274 -10.51 82.86 -60.75
CA PHE A 274 -10.74 84.24 -60.30
C PHE A 274 -10.59 85.26 -61.44
N ASN A 275 -9.59 85.08 -62.31
CA ASN A 275 -9.35 85.96 -63.45
C ASN A 275 -10.44 85.84 -64.54
N GLU A 276 -11.04 84.65 -64.72
CA GLU A 276 -12.16 84.44 -65.65
C GLU A 276 -13.47 85.03 -65.12
N TYR A 277 -13.66 85.03 -63.79
CA TYR A 277 -14.81 85.67 -63.14
C TYR A 277 -14.76 87.21 -63.22
N VAL A 278 -13.57 87.80 -63.12
CA VAL A 278 -13.36 89.25 -63.31
C VAL A 278 -13.62 89.67 -64.78
N GLU A 279 -13.28 88.81 -65.76
CA GLU A 279 -13.62 89.00 -67.17
C GLU A 279 -15.14 88.84 -67.43
N PHE A 280 -15.82 87.91 -66.76
CA PHE A 280 -17.27 87.73 -66.86
C PHE A 280 -18.06 88.93 -66.32
N GLN A 281 -17.61 89.55 -65.21
CA GLN A 281 -18.22 90.79 -64.69
C GLN A 281 -18.10 91.98 -65.67
N LYS A 282 -17.01 92.06 -66.45
CA LYS A 282 -16.88 93.05 -67.54
C LYS A 282 -17.88 92.77 -68.67
N TYR A 283 -18.09 91.50 -69.01
CA TYR A 283 -19.05 91.07 -70.04
C TYR A 283 -20.52 91.32 -69.61
N GLU A 284 -20.83 91.22 -68.31
CA GLU A 284 -22.17 91.51 -67.76
C GLU A 284 -22.50 93.02 -67.79
N GLN A 285 -21.52 93.89 -67.54
CA GLN A 285 -21.67 95.35 -67.74
C GLN A 285 -21.82 95.75 -69.22
N GLU A 286 -21.19 95.04 -70.16
CA GLU A 286 -21.42 95.21 -71.61
C GLU A 286 -22.80 94.72 -72.06
N LEU A 287 -23.33 93.64 -71.47
CA LEU A 287 -24.69 93.15 -71.73
C LEU A 287 -25.77 94.12 -71.20
N TYR A 288 -25.54 94.75 -70.04
CA TYR A 288 -26.42 95.77 -69.47
C TYR A 288 -26.50 97.03 -70.37
N SER A 289 -25.37 97.47 -70.94
CA SER A 289 -25.31 98.61 -71.86
C SER A 289 -25.86 98.30 -73.26
N ARG A 290 -25.77 97.04 -73.74
CA ARG A 290 -26.47 96.57 -74.96
C ARG A 290 -28.00 96.50 -74.77
N LYS A 291 -28.50 96.03 -73.61
CA LYS A 291 -29.95 95.97 -73.30
C LYS A 291 -30.63 97.35 -73.35
N LYS A 292 -29.93 98.41 -72.89
CA LYS A 292 -30.40 99.81 -72.92
C LYS A 292 -30.49 100.40 -74.34
N ARG A 293 -29.64 99.91 -75.26
CA ARG A 293 -29.62 100.29 -76.68
C ARG A 293 -30.72 99.61 -77.51
N TRP A 294 -31.17 98.42 -77.08
CA TRP A 294 -32.23 97.65 -77.74
C TRP A 294 -33.63 98.16 -77.38
N SER A 295 -33.82 98.73 -76.17
CA SER A 295 -35.07 99.40 -75.77
C SER A 295 -35.42 100.65 -76.59
N GLU A 296 -34.43 101.36 -77.16
CA GLU A 296 -34.66 102.51 -78.05
C GLU A 296 -34.96 102.13 -79.51
N ILE A 297 -34.56 100.93 -79.94
CA ILE A 297 -34.89 100.36 -81.26
C ILE A 297 -36.31 99.79 -81.28
N ILE A 298 -36.76 99.20 -80.17
CA ILE A 298 -38.14 98.69 -80.00
C ILE A 298 -39.19 99.82 -80.06
N ARG A 299 -38.83 101.04 -79.66
CA ARG A 299 -39.67 102.24 -79.78
C ARG A 299 -39.91 102.69 -81.25
N LYS A 300 -38.97 102.43 -82.16
CA LYS A 300 -39.07 102.75 -83.61
C LYS A 300 -39.80 101.66 -84.41
N CYS A 301 -39.99 100.46 -83.86
CA CYS A 301 -40.71 99.37 -84.51
C CYS A 301 -42.24 99.45 -84.34
N TYR A 302 -42.75 100.20 -83.36
CA TYR A 302 -44.19 100.45 -83.18
C TYR A 302 -44.80 101.32 -84.30
N GLU A 303 -44.02 102.16 -84.97
CA GLU A 303 -44.45 102.96 -86.15
C GLU A 303 -44.54 102.12 -87.45
N LYS A 304 -43.92 100.93 -87.52
CA LYS A 304 -43.98 100.04 -88.70
C LYS A 304 -45.21 99.11 -88.71
N LYS A 305 -45.98 99.10 -87.62
CA LYS A 305 -47.19 98.30 -87.41
C LYS A 305 -48.35 98.71 -88.34
N GLU A 306 -48.32 99.92 -88.91
CA GLU A 306 -49.28 100.42 -89.89
C GLU A 306 -49.07 99.90 -91.33
N LEU A 307 -47.91 99.29 -91.67
CA LEU A 307 -47.58 98.95 -93.07
C LEU A 307 -47.74 97.46 -93.46
N ILE A 308 -47.99 96.53 -92.53
CA ILE A 308 -48.10 95.08 -92.84
C ILE A 308 -49.55 94.57 -92.93
N GLU A 309 -50.56 95.39 -92.63
CA GLU A 309 -51.95 95.18 -93.08
C GLU A 309 -52.04 95.00 -94.62
N LYS A 310 -51.04 95.47 -95.38
CA LYS A 310 -50.92 95.24 -96.84
C LYS A 310 -50.34 93.89 -97.27
N LYS A 311 -49.77 93.04 -96.39
CA LYS A 311 -49.21 91.72 -96.78
C LYS A 311 -50.16 90.54 -96.52
N GLN A 312 -51.22 90.71 -95.73
CA GLN A 312 -52.23 89.67 -95.49
C GLN A 312 -52.93 89.15 -96.79
N ASN A 313 -52.76 89.84 -97.92
CA ASN A 313 -53.17 89.38 -99.26
C ASN A 313 -52.23 88.35 -99.94
N LEU A 314 -51.02 88.10 -99.44
CA LEU A 314 -50.03 87.20 -100.06
C LEU A 314 -49.97 85.79 -99.42
N LEU A 315 -50.49 85.61 -98.21
CA LEU A 315 -50.45 84.33 -97.48
C LEU A 315 -51.41 83.26 -98.05
N LYS A 316 -52.47 83.65 -98.77
CA LYS A 316 -53.42 82.73 -99.44
C LYS A 316 -52.83 81.98 -100.67
N LYS A 317 -51.58 82.26 -101.06
CA LYS A 317 -50.89 81.61 -102.20
C LYS A 317 -49.84 80.57 -101.80
N ILE A 318 -49.40 80.52 -100.54
CA ILE A 318 -48.34 79.60 -100.08
C ILE A 318 -48.87 78.20 -99.74
N ASP A 319 -50.16 78.07 -99.38
CA ASP A 319 -50.84 76.79 -99.14
C ASP A 319 -50.88 75.84 -100.35
N ARG A 320 -50.46 76.29 -101.54
CA ARG A 320 -50.35 75.46 -102.76
C ARG A 320 -48.97 74.82 -102.99
N ILE A 321 -47.96 75.14 -102.18
CA ILE A 321 -46.58 74.62 -102.36
C ILE A 321 -46.28 73.42 -101.43
N THR A 322 -47.06 73.23 -100.36
CA THR A 322 -46.97 72.13 -99.39
C THR A 322 -47.25 70.73 -99.97
N GLN A 323 -47.70 70.64 -101.23
CA GLN A 323 -48.13 69.36 -101.81
C GLN A 323 -47.11 68.73 -102.76
N ASN A 324 -45.95 69.35 -102.99
CA ASN A 324 -45.24 69.09 -104.25
C ASN A 324 -43.83 68.51 -104.18
N LYS A 325 -43.32 68.05 -103.04
CA LYS A 325 -42.11 67.22 -103.09
C LYS A 325 -41.86 66.61 -101.72
N ASN A 326 -42.09 65.32 -101.48
CA ASN A 326 -42.06 64.23 -102.44
C ASN A 326 -40.77 63.44 -102.33
N ASP A 327 -39.65 64.16 -102.37
CA ASP A 327 -38.34 63.58 -102.60
C ASP A 327 -37.32 64.34 -101.77
N ILE A 328 -36.33 63.62 -101.24
CA ILE A 328 -35.08 64.15 -100.65
C ILE A 328 -35.27 64.52 -99.16
N GLU A 329 -35.18 63.63 -98.17
CA GLU A 329 -34.02 62.80 -97.82
C GLU A 329 -34.41 61.59 -96.96
N ILE A 330 -34.46 60.46 -97.64
CA ILE A 330 -33.77 59.26 -97.18
C ILE A 330 -32.34 59.69 -96.78
N LEU A 331 -32.04 59.82 -95.49
CA LEU A 331 -30.72 59.55 -94.90
C LEU A 331 -30.77 59.66 -93.37
N LEU A 332 -30.68 58.49 -92.74
CA LEU A 332 -30.75 58.20 -91.32
C LEU A 332 -29.55 58.72 -90.49
N ASP A 333 -29.83 58.96 -89.19
CA ASP A 333 -29.08 58.55 -87.99
C ASP A 333 -28.06 59.49 -87.29
N ARG A 334 -28.22 59.65 -85.95
CA ARG A 334 -27.16 59.88 -84.91
C ARG A 334 -27.64 60.23 -83.49
N GLN A 335 -28.94 60.19 -83.16
CA GLN A 335 -29.42 60.45 -81.78
C GLN A 335 -29.90 59.21 -81.01
N TRP A 336 -30.07 58.05 -81.66
CA TRP A 336 -30.51 56.82 -80.98
C TRP A 336 -29.35 56.00 -80.40
N PHE A 337 -28.13 56.13 -80.94
CA PHE A 337 -26.96 55.31 -80.56
C PHE A 337 -26.30 55.68 -79.21
N ILE A 338 -26.37 56.95 -78.76
CA ILE A 338 -25.66 57.42 -77.55
C ILE A 338 -26.35 57.01 -76.23
N GLN A 339 -27.66 56.72 -76.27
CA GLN A 339 -28.43 56.31 -75.09
C GLN A 339 -28.38 54.78 -74.84
N TYR A 340 -28.04 53.97 -75.85
CA TYR A 340 -27.99 52.51 -75.72
C TYR A 340 -26.67 52.02 -75.07
N GLU A 341 -25.56 52.73 -75.28
CA GLU A 341 -24.24 52.35 -74.78
C GLU A 341 -24.11 52.50 -73.24
N LYS A 342 -24.74 53.51 -72.63
CA LYS A 342 -24.75 53.72 -71.17
C LYS A 342 -25.62 52.72 -70.38
N TYR A 343 -26.61 52.10 -71.03
CA TYR A 343 -27.53 51.16 -70.37
C TYR A 343 -26.92 49.75 -70.20
N ILE A 344 -26.04 49.34 -71.12
CA ILE A 344 -25.41 48.00 -71.11
C ILE A 344 -24.32 47.89 -70.02
N GLU A 345 -23.52 48.94 -69.76
CA GLU A 345 -22.46 48.93 -68.74
C GLU A 345 -22.98 48.91 -67.30
N THR A 346 -24.09 49.60 -67.04
CA THR A 346 -24.70 49.66 -65.69
C THR A 346 -25.40 48.34 -65.33
N LYS A 347 -25.91 47.60 -66.31
CA LYS A 347 -26.65 46.35 -66.08
C LYS A 347 -25.74 45.19 -65.65
N ALA A 348 -24.50 45.13 -66.15
CA ALA A 348 -23.58 44.00 -65.90
C ALA A 348 -22.90 44.03 -64.50
N THR A 349 -22.70 45.22 -63.92
CA THR A 349 -22.08 45.39 -62.59
C THR A 349 -23.04 45.09 -61.43
N TYR A 350 -24.32 45.43 -61.56
CA TYR A 350 -25.33 45.14 -60.52
C TYR A 350 -25.72 43.65 -60.43
N THR A 351 -25.61 42.87 -61.50
CA THR A 351 -25.95 41.43 -61.45
C THR A 351 -24.88 40.60 -60.73
N LYS A 352 -23.59 40.94 -60.90
CA LYS A 352 -22.47 40.25 -60.22
C LYS A 352 -22.45 40.52 -58.71
N ILE A 353 -22.71 41.75 -58.29
CA ILE A 353 -22.74 42.13 -56.86
C ILE A 353 -23.92 41.47 -56.12
N ASN A 354 -25.05 41.23 -56.80
CA ASN A 354 -26.21 40.58 -56.20
C ASN A 354 -26.04 39.06 -56.01
N GLU A 355 -25.33 38.37 -56.92
CA GLU A 355 -24.97 36.95 -56.78
C GLU A 355 -23.92 36.72 -55.67
N ASP A 356 -22.97 37.64 -55.50
CA ASP A 356 -21.98 37.61 -54.42
C ASP A 356 -22.59 37.93 -53.04
N LEU A 357 -23.61 38.79 -52.97
CA LEU A 357 -24.33 39.08 -51.72
C LEU A 357 -25.21 37.91 -51.24
N GLN A 358 -25.88 37.19 -52.15
CA GLN A 358 -26.69 36.02 -51.80
C GLN A 358 -25.84 34.82 -51.37
N ASN A 359 -24.67 34.60 -51.99
CA ASN A 359 -23.74 33.56 -51.57
C ASN A 359 -23.10 33.84 -50.20
N ASN A 360 -22.81 35.11 -49.89
CA ASN A 360 -22.32 35.51 -48.57
C ASN A 360 -23.37 35.35 -47.45
N ASP A 361 -24.65 35.60 -47.73
CA ASP A 361 -25.73 35.38 -46.75
C ASP A 361 -25.96 33.89 -46.45
N LEU A 362 -25.83 33.02 -47.46
CA LEU A 362 -25.89 31.55 -47.28
C LEU A 362 -24.67 31.02 -46.49
N HIS A 363 -23.49 31.60 -46.72
CA HIS A 363 -22.29 31.29 -45.92
C HIS A 363 -22.43 31.76 -44.47
N LYS A 364 -23.02 32.93 -44.25
CA LYS A 364 -23.30 33.47 -42.91
C LYS A 364 -24.29 32.61 -42.14
N GLN A 365 -25.36 32.12 -42.78
CA GLN A 365 -26.30 31.18 -42.15
C GLN A 365 -25.67 29.81 -41.83
N LYS A 366 -24.76 29.31 -42.66
CA LYS A 366 -23.97 28.09 -42.36
C LYS A 366 -23.01 28.28 -41.19
N ILE A 367 -22.36 29.43 -41.08
CA ILE A 367 -21.46 29.75 -39.96
C ILE A 367 -22.27 29.94 -38.66
N CYS A 368 -23.44 30.60 -38.71
CA CYS A 368 -24.30 30.77 -37.54
C CYS A 368 -24.87 29.43 -37.02
N SER A 369 -25.30 28.54 -37.91
CA SER A 369 -25.77 27.20 -37.51
C SER A 369 -24.64 26.31 -36.94
N GLN A 370 -23.42 26.41 -37.47
CA GLN A 370 -22.26 25.76 -36.87
C GLN A 370 -21.87 26.36 -35.50
N LEU A 371 -21.97 27.68 -35.35
CA LEU A 371 -21.72 28.36 -34.07
C LEU A 371 -22.73 27.95 -33.00
N ASP A 372 -24.00 27.75 -33.36
CA ASP A 372 -25.02 27.31 -32.40
C ASP A 372 -24.84 25.85 -31.98
N ILE A 373 -24.46 24.95 -32.90
CA ILE A 373 -24.06 23.56 -32.58
C ILE A 373 -22.81 23.56 -31.66
N CYS A 374 -21.82 24.40 -31.94
CA CYS A 374 -20.64 24.54 -31.07
C CYS A 374 -20.99 25.11 -29.69
N LYS A 375 -21.93 26.05 -29.58
CA LYS A 375 -22.40 26.61 -28.29
C LYS A 375 -23.21 25.61 -27.47
N GLU A 376 -24.06 24.79 -28.10
CA GLU A 376 -24.75 23.69 -27.41
C GLU A 376 -23.77 22.59 -26.94
N SER A 377 -22.79 22.25 -27.78
CA SER A 377 -21.71 21.34 -27.42
C SER A 377 -20.91 21.90 -26.24
N GLN A 378 -20.56 23.19 -26.26
CA GLN A 378 -19.86 23.87 -25.17
C GLN A 378 -20.68 23.84 -23.86
N LYS A 379 -21.99 24.10 -23.92
CA LYS A 379 -22.88 23.98 -22.73
C LYS A 379 -22.93 22.54 -22.20
N SER A 380 -22.96 21.54 -23.07
CA SER A 380 -22.89 20.12 -22.68
C SER A 380 -21.57 19.78 -21.98
N TYR A 381 -20.43 20.23 -22.52
CA TYR A 381 -19.12 20.01 -21.90
C TYR A 381 -18.95 20.76 -20.58
N ILE A 382 -19.47 21.99 -20.45
CA ILE A 382 -19.46 22.74 -19.18
C ILE A 382 -20.32 22.02 -18.12
N ALA A 383 -21.47 21.47 -18.50
CA ALA A 383 -22.31 20.69 -17.58
C ALA A 383 -21.62 19.38 -17.14
N LYS A 384 -20.94 18.67 -18.06
CA LYS A 384 -20.11 17.50 -17.73
C LYS A 384 -18.96 17.86 -16.78
N LEU A 385 -18.27 18.97 -17.02
CA LEU A 385 -17.18 19.49 -16.17
C LEU A 385 -17.67 19.81 -14.76
N LYS A 386 -18.85 20.41 -14.62
CA LYS A 386 -19.44 20.72 -13.31
C LYS A 386 -19.76 19.46 -12.51
N ASN A 387 -20.34 18.46 -13.15
CA ASN A 387 -20.69 17.18 -12.51
C ASN A 387 -19.43 16.38 -12.10
N LEU A 388 -18.36 16.45 -12.90
CA LEU A 388 -17.04 15.88 -12.55
C LEU A 388 -16.40 16.61 -11.36
N SER A 389 -16.49 17.94 -11.30
CA SER A 389 -16.00 18.74 -10.17
C SER A 389 -16.69 18.36 -8.85
N ASP A 390 -18.01 18.23 -8.84
CA ASP A 390 -18.77 17.89 -7.63
C ASP A 390 -18.48 16.45 -7.14
N ASN A 391 -18.33 15.50 -8.07
CA ASN A 391 -17.93 14.13 -7.74
C ASN A 391 -16.48 14.06 -7.19
N TYR A 392 -15.57 14.86 -7.74
CA TYR A 392 -14.18 14.92 -7.29
C TYR A 392 -14.07 15.42 -5.84
N ILE A 393 -14.86 16.43 -5.47
CA ILE A 393 -14.93 16.94 -4.08
C ILE A 393 -15.46 15.85 -3.13
N GLN A 394 -16.48 15.09 -3.53
CA GLN A 394 -17.01 13.97 -2.73
C GLN A 394 -15.98 12.85 -2.57
N TRP A 395 -15.23 12.50 -3.61
CA TRP A 395 -14.18 11.48 -3.55
C TRP A 395 -13.02 11.90 -2.66
N ILE A 396 -12.58 13.17 -2.72
CA ILE A 396 -11.54 13.70 -1.81
C ILE A 396 -12.00 13.59 -0.36
N SER A 397 -13.22 14.02 -0.04
CA SER A 397 -13.78 13.94 1.32
C SER A 397 -13.78 12.50 1.83
N LYS A 398 -14.21 11.55 0.99
CA LYS A 398 -14.25 10.12 1.34
C LYS A 398 -12.86 9.50 1.53
N ILE A 399 -11.88 9.91 0.72
CA ILE A 399 -10.49 9.48 0.88
C ILE A 399 -9.89 10.03 2.18
N GLN A 400 -10.14 11.30 2.51
CA GLN A 400 -9.69 11.90 3.77
C GLN A 400 -10.31 11.20 4.99
N GLU A 401 -11.59 10.86 4.93
CA GLU A 401 -12.28 10.12 5.99
C GLU A 401 -11.66 8.72 6.20
N LEU A 402 -11.37 8.00 5.11
CA LEU A 402 -10.68 6.71 5.14
C LEU A 402 -9.23 6.81 5.63
N GLU A 403 -8.52 7.90 5.35
CA GLU A 403 -7.17 8.16 5.89
C GLU A 403 -7.17 8.45 7.39
N VAL A 404 -8.18 9.16 7.90
CA VAL A 404 -8.35 9.39 9.34
C VAL A 404 -8.65 8.08 10.07
N GLN A 405 -9.52 7.23 9.50
CA GLN A 405 -9.81 5.89 10.02
C GLN A 405 -8.57 4.98 9.96
N GLU A 406 -7.79 5.04 8.90
CA GLU A 406 -6.54 4.28 8.78
C GLU A 406 -5.51 4.74 9.83
N LYS A 407 -5.34 6.05 10.05
CA LYS A 407 -4.41 6.60 11.06
C LYS A 407 -4.79 6.27 12.50
N SER A 408 -6.09 6.17 12.81
CA SER A 408 -6.53 5.79 14.16
C SER A 408 -6.27 4.31 14.46
N ILE A 409 -6.36 3.43 13.45
CA ILE A 409 -6.11 1.98 13.54
C ILE A 409 -4.61 1.67 13.51
N LEU A 410 -3.84 2.35 12.65
CA LEU A 410 -2.38 2.19 12.52
C LEU A 410 -1.57 2.99 13.55
N ASN A 411 -2.20 3.46 14.63
CA ASN A 411 -1.47 4.12 15.69
C ASN A 411 -0.47 3.13 16.30
N LYS A 412 0.78 3.18 15.83
CA LYS A 412 1.88 2.24 16.16
C LYS A 412 1.97 2.00 17.66
N ASN A 413 1.65 3.01 18.45
CA ASN A 413 1.63 2.92 19.91
C ASN A 413 0.64 1.85 20.42
N GLN A 414 -0.57 1.75 19.87
CA GLN A 414 -1.55 0.76 20.32
C GLN A 414 -1.20 -0.67 19.90
N GLN A 415 -0.67 -0.87 18.69
CA GLN A 415 -0.18 -2.19 18.26
C GLN A 415 1.05 -2.62 19.07
N ASN A 416 1.98 -1.69 19.33
CA ASN A 416 3.16 -1.97 20.16
C ASN A 416 2.76 -2.37 21.59
N ILE A 417 1.76 -1.68 22.18
CA ILE A 417 1.22 -2.05 23.51
C ILE A 417 0.64 -3.47 23.51
N LEU A 418 -0.06 -3.90 22.45
CA LEU A 418 -0.58 -5.27 22.36
C LEU A 418 0.54 -6.31 22.21
N ILE A 419 1.58 -5.98 21.45
CA ILE A 419 2.76 -6.85 21.28
C ILE A 419 3.53 -6.99 22.60
N GLU A 420 3.72 -5.89 23.34
CA GLU A 420 4.32 -5.91 24.68
C GLU A 420 3.50 -6.76 25.64
N LYS A 421 2.17 -6.59 25.68
CA LYS A 421 1.28 -7.43 26.50
C LYS A 421 1.35 -8.91 26.12
N ILE A 422 1.50 -9.25 24.85
CA ILE A 422 1.69 -10.65 24.42
C ILE A 422 3.01 -11.18 24.98
N LYS A 423 4.09 -10.38 24.89
CA LYS A 423 5.41 -10.76 25.38
C LYS A 423 5.43 -10.95 26.90
N GLU A 424 4.87 -10.02 27.66
CA GLU A 424 4.74 -10.11 29.13
C GLU A 424 3.97 -11.37 29.56
N ASN A 425 2.85 -11.67 28.89
CA ASN A 425 2.08 -12.88 29.18
C ASN A 425 2.83 -14.17 28.77
N GLN A 426 3.66 -14.13 27.74
CA GLN A 426 4.51 -15.27 27.36
C GLN A 426 5.61 -15.53 28.40
N GLU A 427 6.30 -14.48 28.86
CA GLU A 427 7.30 -14.58 29.93
C GLU A 427 6.67 -15.13 31.22
N THR A 428 5.43 -14.71 31.52
CA THR A 428 4.65 -15.22 32.66
C THR A 428 4.29 -16.71 32.50
N ILE A 429 3.89 -17.15 31.31
CA ILE A 429 3.63 -18.57 31.03
C ILE A 429 4.91 -19.41 31.21
N GLU A 430 6.05 -18.93 30.72
CA GLU A 430 7.33 -19.63 30.89
C GLU A 430 7.71 -19.82 32.37
N GLN A 431 7.40 -18.85 33.22
CA GLN A 431 7.60 -18.95 34.67
C GLN A 431 6.69 -20.04 35.28
N TYR A 432 5.41 -20.06 34.93
CA TYR A 432 4.47 -21.08 35.40
C TYR A 432 4.78 -22.47 34.86
N GLU A 433 5.26 -22.59 33.61
CA GLU A 433 5.69 -23.86 33.02
C GLU A 433 6.92 -24.43 33.73
N LYS A 434 7.88 -23.56 34.12
CA LYS A 434 9.01 -23.98 34.96
C LYS A 434 8.53 -24.50 36.30
N GLU A 435 7.67 -23.77 37.00
CA GLU A 435 7.10 -24.21 38.28
C GLU A 435 6.36 -25.55 38.14
N ARG A 436 5.59 -25.73 37.05
CA ARG A 436 4.88 -26.96 36.74
C ARG A 436 5.81 -28.16 36.57
N GLN A 437 7.00 -27.98 36.00
CA GLN A 437 7.98 -29.07 35.89
C GLN A 437 8.45 -29.54 37.27
N TYR A 438 8.67 -28.63 38.22
CA TYR A 438 9.02 -28.99 39.59
C TYR A 438 7.85 -29.70 40.31
N LEU A 439 6.62 -29.20 40.15
CA LEU A 439 5.43 -29.84 40.71
C LEU A 439 5.18 -31.26 40.13
N LEU A 440 5.44 -31.48 38.84
CA LEU A 440 5.33 -32.80 38.21
C LEU A 440 6.39 -33.78 38.73
N LYS A 441 7.63 -33.31 38.93
CA LYS A 441 8.68 -34.13 39.55
C LYS A 441 8.32 -34.50 40.99
N ALA A 442 7.81 -33.54 41.76
CA ALA A 442 7.43 -33.75 43.15
C ALA A 442 6.24 -34.70 43.34
N SER A 443 5.32 -34.78 42.37
CA SER A 443 4.15 -35.67 42.40
C SER A 443 4.43 -37.08 41.85
N GLY A 444 5.44 -37.24 40.98
CA GLY A 444 5.77 -38.52 40.37
C GLY A 444 6.70 -39.42 41.18
N GLU A 445 7.42 -38.86 42.16
CA GLU A 445 8.39 -39.58 42.99
C GLU A 445 8.06 -39.45 44.48
N ASP A 446 8.72 -40.28 45.30
CA ASP A 446 8.74 -40.06 46.76
C ASP A 446 9.31 -38.67 47.04
N TYR A 447 8.58 -37.86 47.82
CA TYR A 447 8.90 -36.46 48.04
C TYR A 447 10.31 -36.26 48.62
N ASP A 448 10.79 -37.21 49.42
CA ASP A 448 12.17 -37.18 49.93
C ASP A 448 13.20 -37.38 48.81
N LYS A 449 12.92 -38.24 47.83
CA LYS A 449 13.79 -38.43 46.67
C LYS A 449 13.79 -37.19 45.77
N PHE A 450 12.64 -36.55 45.62
CA PHE A 450 12.53 -35.27 44.92
C PHE A 450 13.42 -34.21 45.56
N VAL A 451 13.33 -33.99 46.89
CA VAL A 451 14.17 -32.98 47.56
C VAL A 451 15.66 -33.33 47.49
N LEU A 452 16.03 -34.60 47.58
CA LEU A 452 17.42 -35.05 47.44
C LEU A 452 17.97 -34.88 46.02
N SER A 453 17.10 -34.78 45.01
CA SER A 453 17.48 -34.56 43.61
C SER A 453 17.78 -33.09 43.28
N LEU A 454 17.44 -32.15 44.18
CA LEU A 454 17.60 -30.70 43.97
C LEU A 454 18.93 -30.18 44.50
N GLU A 455 19.49 -29.18 43.82
CA GLU A 455 20.62 -28.40 44.35
C GLU A 455 20.16 -27.45 45.47
N LYS A 456 21.09 -27.00 46.33
CA LYS A 456 20.78 -26.11 47.48
C LYS A 456 20.01 -24.86 47.09
N ASP A 457 20.30 -24.32 45.91
CA ASP A 457 19.73 -23.08 45.39
C ASP A 457 18.30 -23.32 44.86
N GLU A 458 18.03 -24.52 44.34
CA GLU A 458 16.72 -24.91 43.80
C GLU A 458 15.68 -25.17 44.90
N ILE A 459 16.10 -25.61 46.08
CA ILE A 459 15.21 -25.84 47.22
C ILE A 459 14.55 -24.52 47.69
N LEU A 460 15.25 -23.39 47.50
CA LEU A 460 14.78 -22.04 47.85
C LEU A 460 13.98 -21.37 46.73
N LEU A 461 13.91 -21.99 45.55
CA LEU A 461 13.28 -21.39 44.37
C LEU A 461 11.77 -21.20 44.56
N TYR A 462 11.12 -22.15 45.24
CA TYR A 462 9.69 -22.11 45.55
C TYR A 462 9.44 -22.43 47.02
N ASN A 463 8.68 -21.55 47.69
CA ASN A 463 8.40 -21.65 49.12
C ASN A 463 7.73 -22.99 49.52
N TRP A 464 6.88 -23.54 48.66
CA TRP A 464 6.19 -24.81 48.93
C TRP A 464 7.15 -26.00 49.07
N ILE A 465 8.33 -25.97 48.41
CA ILE A 465 9.32 -27.06 48.48
C ILE A 465 9.84 -27.21 49.91
N MET A 466 10.27 -26.09 50.51
CA MET A 466 10.79 -26.09 51.87
C MET A 466 9.71 -26.42 52.90
N GLN A 467 8.50 -25.87 52.72
CA GLN A 467 7.38 -26.08 53.64
C GLN A 467 7.01 -27.57 53.78
N PHE A 468 6.90 -28.29 52.68
CA PHE A 468 6.57 -29.72 52.72
C PHE A 468 7.73 -30.57 53.23
N TYR A 469 8.96 -30.22 52.88
CA TYR A 469 10.15 -30.89 53.42
C TYR A 469 10.22 -30.79 54.95
N GLU A 470 9.99 -29.61 55.52
CA GLU A 470 9.97 -29.42 56.97
C GLU A 470 8.85 -30.20 57.67
N ARG A 471 7.66 -30.28 57.06
CA ARG A 471 6.53 -31.07 57.57
C ARG A 471 6.92 -32.55 57.67
N ILE A 472 7.45 -33.13 56.60
CA ILE A 472 7.91 -34.53 56.55
C ILE A 472 9.04 -34.79 57.55
N LYS A 473 10.03 -33.89 57.60
CA LYS A 473 11.20 -34.03 58.48
C LYS A 473 10.81 -34.10 59.96
N LYS A 474 9.91 -33.23 60.42
CA LYS A 474 9.43 -33.23 61.82
C LYS A 474 8.80 -34.58 62.22
N ILE A 475 8.03 -35.18 61.32
CA ILE A 475 7.39 -36.48 61.57
C ILE A 475 8.44 -37.60 61.56
N LYS A 476 9.40 -37.58 60.63
CA LYS A 476 10.50 -38.56 60.60
C LYS A 476 11.38 -38.54 61.85
N ASP A 477 11.73 -37.35 62.33
CA ASP A 477 12.50 -37.21 63.57
C ASP A 477 11.74 -37.83 64.76
N THR A 478 10.41 -37.65 64.79
CA THR A 478 9.52 -38.26 65.76
C THR A 478 9.46 -39.79 65.62
N ILE A 479 9.38 -40.33 64.39
CA ILE A 479 9.42 -41.77 64.12
C ILE A 479 10.73 -42.38 64.65
N ASN A 480 11.87 -41.73 64.39
CA ASN A 480 13.17 -42.22 64.84
C ASN A 480 13.26 -42.26 66.38
N ASP A 481 12.79 -41.23 67.07
CA ASP A 481 12.77 -41.19 68.54
C ASP A 481 11.91 -42.32 69.13
N TYR A 482 10.69 -42.52 68.63
CA TYR A 482 9.81 -43.61 69.10
C TYR A 482 10.28 -45.00 68.69
N THR A 483 10.96 -45.13 67.55
CA THR A 483 11.58 -46.39 67.12
C THR A 483 12.67 -46.80 68.11
N GLU A 484 13.51 -45.84 68.54
CA GLU A 484 14.54 -46.11 69.54
C GLU A 484 13.96 -46.39 70.93
N LYS A 485 12.87 -45.69 71.33
CA LYS A 485 12.15 -45.98 72.59
C LYS A 485 11.52 -47.37 72.59
N GLU A 486 10.84 -47.76 71.50
CA GLU A 486 10.23 -49.09 71.36
C GLU A 486 11.30 -50.18 71.47
N LYS A 487 12.40 -50.08 70.72
CA LYS A 487 13.53 -51.01 70.78
C LYS A 487 14.08 -51.17 72.19
N LYS A 488 14.30 -50.06 72.91
CA LYS A 488 14.81 -50.06 74.29
C LYS A 488 13.83 -50.75 75.24
N SER A 489 12.54 -50.39 75.19
CA SER A 489 11.51 -51.02 76.04
C SER A 489 11.34 -52.51 75.74
N LYS A 490 11.39 -52.91 74.46
CA LYS A 490 11.32 -54.30 74.03
C LYS A 490 12.51 -55.11 74.54
N TYR A 491 13.72 -54.55 74.44
CA TYR A 491 14.93 -55.20 74.97
C TYR A 491 14.84 -55.43 76.49
N VAL A 492 14.40 -54.41 77.25
CA VAL A 492 14.24 -54.52 78.70
C VAL A 492 13.18 -55.57 79.07
N TYR A 493 12.02 -55.55 78.40
CA TYR A 493 10.97 -56.55 78.60
C TYR A 493 11.47 -57.96 78.29
N GLN A 494 12.15 -58.15 77.16
CA GLN A 494 12.66 -59.46 76.73
C GLN A 494 13.66 -60.02 77.74
N LYS A 495 14.63 -59.20 78.16
CA LYS A 495 15.63 -59.60 79.14
C LYS A 495 15.00 -59.96 80.48
N MET A 496 14.07 -59.14 80.97
CA MET A 496 13.37 -59.37 82.23
C MET A 496 12.47 -60.60 82.18
N LYS A 497 11.85 -60.87 81.03
CA LYS A 497 11.08 -62.07 80.78
C LYS A 497 11.97 -63.31 80.86
N ASP A 498 13.10 -63.30 80.16
CA ASP A 498 14.06 -64.42 80.18
C ASP A 498 14.58 -64.67 81.61
N ASP A 499 14.89 -63.62 82.37
CA ASP A 499 15.31 -63.71 83.78
C ASP A 499 14.21 -64.30 84.69
N ILE A 500 12.94 -63.91 84.49
CA ILE A 500 11.80 -64.42 85.26
C ILE A 500 11.48 -65.88 84.89
N ASP A 501 11.52 -66.23 83.60
CA ASP A 501 11.31 -67.60 83.14
C ASP A 501 12.38 -68.53 83.75
N ASN A 502 13.64 -68.11 83.78
CA ASN A 502 14.73 -68.82 84.46
C ASN A 502 14.50 -68.95 85.99
N LEU A 503 14.03 -67.89 86.64
CA LEU A 503 13.70 -67.90 88.07
C LEU A 503 12.53 -68.83 88.39
N ASP A 504 11.49 -68.87 87.55
CA ASP A 504 10.35 -69.75 87.70
C ASP A 504 10.74 -71.24 87.54
N GLU A 505 11.63 -71.56 86.61
CA GLU A 505 12.22 -72.90 86.49
C GLU A 505 12.99 -73.29 87.77
N LEU A 506 13.87 -72.41 88.26
CA LEU A 506 14.64 -72.65 89.50
C LEU A 506 13.74 -72.81 90.72
N LEU A 507 12.70 -71.97 90.84
CA LEU A 507 11.74 -72.05 91.94
C LEU A 507 10.86 -73.29 91.83
N THR A 508 10.54 -73.75 90.62
CA THR A 508 9.82 -75.02 90.40
C THR A 508 10.66 -76.21 90.87
N LEU A 509 11.97 -76.22 90.59
CA LEU A 509 12.90 -77.22 91.09
C LEU A 509 13.02 -77.16 92.63
N ALA A 510 13.18 -75.96 93.19
CA ALA A 510 13.26 -75.78 94.64
C ALA A 510 11.97 -76.21 95.37
N LYS A 511 10.79 -75.89 94.82
CA LYS A 511 9.49 -76.32 95.35
C LYS A 511 9.35 -77.84 95.35
N LYS A 512 9.82 -78.52 94.29
CA LYS A 512 9.83 -80.00 94.21
C LYS A 512 10.69 -80.62 95.31
N GLU A 513 11.88 -80.09 95.57
CA GLU A 513 12.75 -80.66 96.62
C GLU A 513 12.29 -80.35 98.04
N ILE A 514 11.75 -79.16 98.29
CA ILE A 514 11.13 -78.82 99.58
C ILE A 514 9.94 -79.75 99.89
N GLN A 515 9.14 -80.11 98.88
CA GLN A 515 8.02 -81.05 99.02
C GLN A 515 8.48 -82.49 99.24
N LYS A 516 9.54 -82.92 98.57
CA LYS A 516 10.09 -84.28 98.67
C LYS A 516 10.73 -84.56 100.03
N GLU A 517 11.48 -83.59 100.59
CA GLU A 517 12.19 -83.73 101.86
C GLU A 517 11.41 -83.21 103.08
N ASN A 518 10.20 -82.68 102.87
CA ASN A 518 9.30 -82.15 103.90
C ASN A 518 9.98 -81.13 104.83
N MET A 519 10.75 -80.22 104.22
CA MET A 519 11.61 -79.26 104.93
C MET A 519 10.81 -78.11 105.55
N ASN A 520 11.11 -77.81 106.81
CA ASN A 520 10.62 -76.63 107.54
C ASN A 520 11.68 -75.51 107.66
N ILE A 521 12.84 -75.68 107.03
CA ILE A 521 13.95 -74.73 107.02
C ILE A 521 14.25 -74.37 105.56
N CYS A 522 14.37 -73.08 105.24
CA CYS A 522 14.69 -72.65 103.88
C CYS A 522 16.11 -73.11 103.49
N PRO A 523 16.30 -73.84 102.37
CA PRO A 523 17.60 -74.35 101.95
C PRO A 523 18.59 -73.26 101.51
N VAL A 524 18.11 -72.05 101.20
CA VAL A 524 18.93 -70.93 100.72
C VAL A 524 19.39 -70.02 101.85
N CYS A 525 18.47 -69.55 102.71
CA CYS A 525 18.76 -68.58 103.77
C CYS A 525 18.74 -69.17 105.19
N LYS A 526 18.42 -70.47 105.34
CA LYS A 526 18.38 -71.21 106.62
C LYS A 526 17.36 -70.70 107.65
N SER A 527 16.45 -69.82 107.26
CA SER A 527 15.34 -69.38 108.11
C SER A 527 14.40 -70.54 108.45
N THR A 528 13.99 -70.64 109.71
CA THR A 528 13.07 -71.66 110.22
C THR A 528 11.62 -71.22 110.09
N PHE A 529 10.74 -72.08 109.58
CA PHE A 529 9.30 -71.87 109.42
C PHE A 529 8.51 -72.90 110.21
N THR A 530 7.27 -72.58 110.57
CA THR A 530 6.45 -73.42 111.46
C THR A 530 5.98 -74.70 110.78
N ASN A 531 5.80 -74.70 109.45
CA ASN A 531 5.50 -75.89 108.66
C ASN A 531 5.91 -75.72 107.17
N THR A 532 5.98 -76.83 106.43
CA THR A 532 6.33 -76.87 105.00
C THR A 532 5.40 -76.01 104.13
N GLN A 533 4.12 -75.88 104.53
CA GLN A 533 3.13 -75.07 103.79
C GLN A 533 3.38 -73.56 103.91
N GLU A 534 3.88 -73.10 105.07
CA GLU A 534 4.21 -71.69 105.30
C GLU A 534 5.45 -71.28 104.50
N LEU A 535 6.46 -72.16 104.42
CA LEU A 535 7.63 -71.96 103.56
C LEU A 535 7.23 -71.87 102.08
N LEU A 536 6.36 -72.76 101.60
CA LEU A 536 5.88 -72.75 100.22
C LEU A 536 5.05 -71.50 99.88
N LYS A 537 4.26 -70.97 100.82
CA LYS A 537 3.50 -69.72 100.64
C LYS A 537 4.40 -68.47 100.54
N LYS A 538 5.60 -68.51 101.11
CA LYS A 538 6.57 -67.39 101.05
C LYS A 538 7.40 -67.38 99.77
N ILE A 539 7.40 -68.48 99.01
CA ILE A 539 8.04 -68.57 97.70
C ILE A 539 7.06 -68.09 96.62
N ASP A 540 7.02 -66.78 96.46
CA ASP A 540 6.11 -66.06 95.57
C ASP A 540 6.87 -65.25 94.51
N LEU A 541 6.35 -65.27 93.29
CA LEU A 541 6.86 -64.54 92.11
C LEU A 541 5.93 -63.37 91.72
N SER A 542 4.86 -63.13 92.47
CA SER A 542 3.82 -62.16 92.12
C SER A 542 4.39 -60.75 91.91
N ALA A 543 5.33 -60.30 92.74
CA ALA A 543 5.97 -58.99 92.61
C ALA A 543 6.79 -58.86 91.30
N GLN A 544 7.50 -59.92 90.90
CA GLN A 544 8.27 -59.95 89.65
C GLN A 544 7.34 -60.01 88.44
N GLN A 545 6.23 -60.76 88.53
CA GLN A 545 5.20 -60.84 87.49
C GLN A 545 4.44 -59.51 87.33
N GLU A 546 4.16 -58.79 88.41
CA GLU A 546 3.62 -57.42 88.38
C GLU A 546 4.59 -56.45 87.69
N MET A 547 5.88 -56.51 88.05
CA MET A 547 6.90 -55.66 87.44
C MET A 547 7.12 -55.96 85.95
N LEU A 548 7.03 -57.23 85.55
CA LEU A 548 7.05 -57.64 84.14
C LEU A 548 5.82 -57.13 83.39
N SER A 549 4.64 -57.15 84.03
CA SER A 549 3.40 -56.63 83.46
C SER A 549 3.50 -55.12 83.20
N LEU A 550 4.03 -54.35 84.15
CA LEU A 550 4.30 -52.91 83.98
C LEU A 550 5.26 -52.64 82.81
N LYS A 551 6.32 -53.45 82.66
CA LYS A 551 7.26 -53.30 81.53
C LYS A 551 6.67 -53.71 80.19
N LYS A 552 5.75 -54.67 80.18
CA LYS A 552 4.98 -55.02 78.99
C LYS A 552 4.03 -53.90 78.58
N GLU A 553 3.33 -53.29 79.54
CA GLU A 553 2.47 -52.11 79.28
C GLU A 553 3.28 -50.93 78.73
N GLU A 554 4.48 -50.68 79.26
CA GLU A 554 5.39 -49.65 78.75
C GLU A 554 5.80 -49.91 77.29
N TRP A 555 6.14 -51.17 76.95
CA TRP A 555 6.45 -51.56 75.58
C TRP A 555 5.23 -51.45 74.65
N ASP A 556 4.07 -51.97 75.07
CA ASP A 556 2.84 -51.92 74.28
C ASP A 556 2.38 -50.47 74.05
N SER A 557 2.55 -49.58 75.03
CA SER A 557 2.31 -48.15 74.91
C SER A 557 3.23 -47.50 73.86
N ASN A 558 4.55 -47.72 73.96
CA ASN A 558 5.51 -47.19 72.97
C ASN A 558 5.25 -47.73 71.56
N ARG A 559 4.89 -49.01 71.44
CA ARG A 559 4.53 -49.65 70.17
C ARG A 559 3.25 -49.07 69.58
N LYS A 560 2.26 -48.77 70.41
CA LYS A 560 1.01 -48.13 69.97
C LYS A 560 1.27 -46.72 69.45
N VAL A 561 2.03 -45.91 70.20
CA VAL A 561 2.41 -44.56 69.77
C VAL A 561 3.23 -44.59 68.48
N LEU A 562 4.18 -45.52 68.34
CA LEU A 562 4.94 -45.68 67.10
C LEU A 562 4.04 -45.96 65.89
N LYS A 563 3.02 -46.82 66.04
CA LYS A 563 2.03 -47.08 64.99
C LYS A 563 1.23 -45.82 64.65
N GLU A 564 0.80 -45.06 65.66
CA GLU A 564 0.06 -43.80 65.46
C GLU A 564 0.91 -42.77 64.69
N VAL A 565 2.19 -42.62 65.03
CA VAL A 565 3.10 -41.71 64.33
C VAL A 565 3.38 -42.19 62.89
N GLN A 566 3.50 -43.51 62.66
CA GLN A 566 3.64 -44.07 61.32
C GLN A 566 2.39 -43.86 60.45
N GLU A 567 1.20 -43.96 61.05
CA GLU A 567 -0.07 -43.64 60.37
C GLU A 567 -0.14 -42.15 60.03
N ASN A 568 0.25 -41.27 60.97
CA ASN A 568 0.34 -39.83 60.73
C ASN A 568 1.28 -39.49 59.57
N TYR A 569 2.42 -40.19 59.44
CA TYR A 569 3.33 -40.01 58.31
C TYR A 569 2.69 -40.37 56.97
N LYS A 570 1.94 -41.48 56.90
CA LYS A 570 1.21 -41.86 55.68
C LYS A 570 0.15 -40.83 55.33
N ASN A 571 -0.64 -40.40 56.31
CA ASN A 571 -1.67 -39.38 56.12
C ASN A 571 -1.06 -38.06 55.63
N GLU A 572 0.09 -37.65 56.19
CA GLU A 572 0.75 -36.42 55.78
C GLU A 572 1.31 -36.51 54.35
N ASN A 573 1.89 -37.65 53.95
CA ASN A 573 2.31 -37.88 52.57
C ASN A 573 1.12 -37.83 51.60
N GLN A 574 -0.03 -38.37 51.99
CA GLN A 574 -1.25 -38.28 51.19
C GLN A 574 -1.75 -36.83 51.08
N ASN A 575 -1.76 -36.08 52.19
CA ASN A 575 -2.11 -34.65 52.19
C ASN A 575 -1.19 -33.84 51.27
N ILE A 576 0.12 -34.10 51.31
CA ILE A 576 1.10 -33.42 50.44
C ILE A 576 0.85 -33.78 48.97
N SER A 577 0.51 -35.04 48.67
CA SER A 577 0.14 -35.45 47.31
C SER A 577 -1.10 -34.71 46.81
N GLU A 578 -2.14 -34.60 47.64
CA GLU A 578 -3.37 -33.85 47.31
C GLU A 578 -3.09 -32.34 47.15
N ASP A 579 -2.25 -31.76 48.00
CA ASP A 579 -1.82 -30.36 47.89
C ASP A 579 -1.05 -30.12 46.58
N LEU A 580 -0.14 -31.04 46.20
CA LEU A 580 0.62 -30.97 44.94
C LEU A 580 -0.30 -31.07 43.72
N GLU A 581 -1.27 -31.99 43.71
CA GLU A 581 -2.27 -32.10 42.64
C GLU A 581 -3.12 -30.82 42.51
N ASN A 582 -3.56 -30.27 43.64
CA ASN A 582 -4.30 -29.00 43.66
C ASN A 582 -3.47 -27.83 43.13
N MET A 583 -2.17 -27.77 43.46
CA MET A 583 -1.25 -26.77 42.94
C MET A 583 -1.01 -26.95 41.44
N LEU A 584 -0.83 -28.19 40.97
CA LEU A 584 -0.73 -28.52 39.54
C LEU A 584 -1.96 -28.05 38.77
N TYR A 585 -3.14 -28.32 39.30
CA TYR A 585 -4.39 -27.89 38.69
C TYR A 585 -4.49 -26.36 38.61
N LYS A 586 -4.21 -25.64 39.71
CA LYS A 586 -4.23 -24.16 39.74
C LYS A 586 -3.22 -23.56 38.77
N ASN A 587 -1.99 -24.08 38.75
CA ASN A 587 -0.94 -23.62 37.83
C ASN A 587 -1.36 -23.86 36.37
N GLN A 588 -1.95 -25.02 36.05
CA GLN A 588 -2.46 -25.31 34.71
C GLN A 588 -3.60 -24.38 34.29
N GLN A 589 -4.52 -24.04 35.21
CA GLN A 589 -5.58 -23.05 34.94
C GLN A 589 -5.00 -21.67 34.63
N LEU A 590 -4.00 -21.22 35.39
CA LEU A 590 -3.32 -19.95 35.13
C LEU A 590 -2.66 -19.93 33.74
N ILE A 591 -1.97 -21.01 33.36
CA ILE A 591 -1.38 -21.14 32.02
C ILE A 591 -2.46 -21.01 30.93
N ILE A 592 -3.59 -21.70 31.08
CA ILE A 592 -4.72 -21.64 30.14
C ILE A 592 -5.30 -20.22 30.06
N ASP A 593 -5.49 -19.54 31.19
CA ASP A 593 -6.01 -18.17 31.25
C ASP A 593 -5.10 -17.20 30.50
N PHE A 594 -3.78 -17.29 30.69
CA PHE A 594 -2.82 -16.46 29.95
C PHE A 594 -2.77 -16.82 28.46
N GLN A 595 -2.87 -18.10 28.09
CA GLN A 595 -2.99 -18.52 26.70
C GLN A 595 -4.25 -17.94 26.03
N ASN A 596 -5.38 -17.92 26.74
CA ASN A 596 -6.63 -17.32 26.28
C ASN A 596 -6.49 -15.80 26.07
N LYS A 597 -5.82 -15.10 26.99
CA LYS A 597 -5.50 -13.66 26.84
C LYS A 597 -4.65 -13.40 25.60
N ILE A 598 -3.60 -14.20 25.38
CA ILE A 598 -2.75 -14.10 24.18
C ILE A 598 -3.57 -14.35 22.91
N ALA A 599 -4.44 -15.37 22.91
CA ALA A 599 -5.31 -15.66 21.78
C ALA A 599 -6.26 -14.49 21.48
N ALA A 600 -6.84 -13.85 22.51
CA ALA A 600 -7.67 -12.66 22.35
C ALA A 600 -6.89 -11.49 21.73
N TYR A 601 -5.66 -11.21 22.20
CA TYR A 601 -4.82 -10.15 21.63
C TYR A 601 -4.40 -10.45 20.18
N LYS A 602 -4.04 -11.69 19.87
CA LYS A 602 -3.73 -12.11 18.49
C LYS A 602 -4.94 -11.98 17.57
N LYS A 603 -6.14 -12.33 18.06
CA LYS A 603 -7.39 -12.14 17.31
C LYS A 603 -7.65 -10.66 17.04
N GLN A 604 -7.49 -9.80 18.04
CA GLN A 604 -7.65 -8.35 17.88
C GLN A 604 -6.67 -7.76 16.84
N ILE A 605 -5.40 -8.21 16.84
CA ILE A 605 -4.42 -7.81 15.82
C ILE A 605 -4.89 -8.25 14.42
N LYS A 606 -5.34 -9.50 14.28
CA LYS A 606 -5.82 -10.04 13.00
C LYS A 606 -7.07 -9.33 12.50
N ASP A 607 -8.02 -9.02 13.38
CA ASP A 607 -9.24 -8.29 13.04
C ASP A 607 -8.90 -6.87 12.57
N ASN A 608 -7.92 -6.21 13.22
CA ASN A 608 -7.41 -4.91 12.79
C ASN A 608 -6.73 -4.98 11.41
N GLU A 609 -5.92 -6.00 11.14
CA GLU A 609 -5.30 -6.23 9.83
C GLU A 609 -6.35 -6.45 8.73
N LEU A 610 -7.40 -7.22 9.02
CA LEU A 610 -8.51 -7.46 8.09
C LEU A 610 -9.26 -6.15 7.77
N TYR A 611 -9.48 -5.31 8.77
CA TYR A 611 -10.09 -3.99 8.61
C TYR A 611 -9.23 -3.07 7.75
N CYS A 612 -7.90 -3.06 7.96
CA CYS A 612 -6.97 -2.32 7.11
C CYS A 612 -7.02 -2.79 5.64
N GLN A 613 -7.06 -4.09 5.39
CA GLN A 613 -7.21 -4.64 4.04
C GLN A 613 -8.54 -4.22 3.40
N HIS A 614 -9.62 -4.17 4.18
CA HIS A 614 -10.91 -3.69 3.71
C HIS A 614 -10.88 -2.20 3.34
N ILE A 615 -10.20 -1.37 4.14
CA ILE A 615 -9.98 0.05 3.84
C ILE A 615 -9.14 0.21 2.57
N GLU A 616 -8.06 -0.55 2.39
CA GLU A 616 -7.26 -0.57 1.16
C GLU A 616 -8.08 -0.96 -0.06
N ALA A 617 -8.91 -2.01 0.04
CA ALA A 617 -9.79 -2.43 -1.04
C ALA A 617 -10.80 -1.33 -1.42
N GLN A 618 -11.37 -0.63 -0.43
CA GLN A 618 -12.25 0.51 -0.68
C GLN A 618 -11.53 1.68 -1.36
N LYS A 619 -10.29 1.97 -0.98
CA LYS A 619 -9.46 2.98 -1.65
C LYS A 619 -9.17 2.60 -3.10
N GLU A 620 -8.86 1.33 -3.38
CA GLU A 620 -8.66 0.83 -4.75
C GLU A 620 -9.93 0.89 -5.59
N ILE A 621 -11.09 0.59 -5.01
CA ILE A 621 -12.38 0.75 -5.70
C ILE A 621 -12.60 2.23 -6.09
N ILE A 622 -12.37 3.17 -5.17
CA ILE A 622 -12.50 4.61 -5.46
C ILE A 622 -11.50 5.04 -6.55
N LYS A 623 -10.24 4.58 -6.50
CA LYS A 623 -9.25 4.86 -7.55
C LYS A 623 -9.67 4.31 -8.91
N SER A 624 -10.23 3.10 -8.96
CA SER A 624 -10.73 2.50 -10.21
C SER A 624 -11.90 3.31 -10.79
N ILE A 625 -12.82 3.80 -9.95
CA ILE A 625 -13.93 4.67 -10.38
C ILE A 625 -13.39 5.99 -10.94
N ILE A 626 -12.38 6.59 -10.29
CA ILE A 626 -11.70 7.81 -10.79
C ILE A 626 -11.06 7.55 -12.16
N CYS A 627 -10.32 6.45 -12.33
CA CYS A 627 -9.67 6.14 -13.60
C CYS A 627 -10.69 5.95 -14.74
N ASN A 628 -11.80 5.24 -14.46
CA ASN A 628 -12.84 4.97 -15.45
C ASN A 628 -13.73 6.18 -15.78
N SER A 629 -13.64 7.28 -15.03
CA SER A 629 -14.41 8.51 -15.29
C SER A 629 -13.60 9.62 -15.95
N ILE A 630 -12.30 9.39 -16.14
CA ILE A 630 -11.39 10.25 -16.91
C ILE A 630 -11.28 9.79 -18.37
N GLU A 631 -11.55 8.51 -18.65
CA GLU A 631 -11.82 7.97 -20.01
C GLU A 631 -13.22 8.38 -20.51
#